data_AF-A0A9D7TSZ0-F1
#
_entry.id   AF-A0A9D7TSZ0-F1
#
_cell.length_a   1.000
_cell.length_b   1.000
_cell.length_c   1.000
_cell.angle_alpha   90.00
_cell.angle_beta   90.00
_cell.angle_gamma   90.00
#
_symmetry.space_group_name_H-M   'P 1'
#
loop_
_entity.id
_entity.type
_entity.pdbx_description
1 polymer ?
#
loop_
_entity_poly.entity_id
_entity_poly.type
_entity_poly.pdbx_seq_one_letter_code
_entity_poly.pdbx_strand_id
1 'polypeptide(L)'
;MGVLQADDDTLLIDAEDYPKEYVPVGKEHQKAWEYLAASNLDWTFACPPHILNEGPTGDFITTANFLPIPNKYEIKAGDLALFMLSELERNEFIGKRVGITN
;
A
#
# COMPACT_ATOMS: atom_id res chain seq x y z
N MET A 1 3.89 2.26 3.44
CA MET A 1 2.82 3.15 3.97
C MET A 1 2.38 2.70 5.35
N GLY A 2 2.07 3.61 6.28
CA GLY A 2 1.80 3.27 7.69
C GLY A 2 0.54 2.42 7.95
N VAL A 3 -0.37 2.33 6.98
CA VAL A 3 -1.61 1.57 7.11
C VAL A 3 -1.46 0.08 6.79
N LEU A 4 -0.28 -0.43 6.46
CA LEU A 4 -0.08 -1.88 6.33
C LEU A 4 0.13 -2.51 7.72
N GLN A 5 -0.10 -3.81 7.81
CA GLN A 5 0.15 -4.60 9.00
C GLN A 5 1.65 -4.68 9.32
N ALA A 6 2.01 -4.45 10.58
CA ALA A 6 3.31 -4.83 11.14
C ALA A 6 3.29 -6.30 11.59
N ASP A 7 2.15 -6.72 12.15
CA ASP A 7 1.81 -8.11 12.49
C ASP A 7 0.28 -8.30 12.35
N ASP A 8 -0.24 -9.42 12.84
CA ASP A 8 -1.67 -9.75 12.70
C ASP A 8 -2.60 -8.74 13.39
N ASP A 9 -2.12 -8.05 14.43
CA ASP A 9 -2.94 -7.20 15.30
C ASP A 9 -2.59 -5.71 15.23
N THR A 10 -1.43 -5.35 14.68
CA THR A 10 -0.90 -3.97 14.70
C THR A 10 -0.56 -3.42 13.31
N LEU A 11 -0.71 -2.10 13.16
CA LEU A 11 -0.31 -1.36 11.96
C LEU A 11 1.13 -0.85 12.08
N LEU A 12 1.81 -0.69 10.95
CA LEU A 12 3.15 -0.08 10.91
C LEU A 12 3.19 1.31 11.54
N ILE A 13 2.13 2.10 11.40
CA ILE A 13 2.06 3.45 12.00
C ILE A 13 2.05 3.43 13.54
N ASP A 14 1.65 2.31 14.14
CA ASP A 14 1.58 2.17 15.60
C ASP A 14 2.85 1.52 16.17
N ALA A 15 3.81 1.15 15.32
CA ALA A 15 5.12 0.62 15.73
C ALA A 15 5.97 1.71 16.41
N GLU A 16 6.76 1.32 17.41
CA GLU A 16 7.56 2.24 18.23
C GLU A 16 8.67 2.96 17.43
N ASP A 17 9.17 2.31 16.37
CA ASP A 17 10.20 2.81 15.47
C ASP A 17 9.65 3.54 14.22
N TYR A 18 8.32 3.73 14.13
CA TYR A 18 7.72 4.46 13.02
C TYR A 18 8.18 5.93 13.02
N PRO A 19 8.66 6.48 11.88
CA PRO A 19 9.18 7.85 11.85
C PRO A 19 8.10 8.88 12.22
N LYS A 20 8.38 9.66 13.26
CA LYS A 20 7.39 10.57 13.87
C LYS A 20 6.92 11.65 12.90
N GLU A 21 7.75 12.07 11.96
CA GLU A 21 7.38 13.03 10.92
C GLU A 21 6.27 12.52 9.97
N TYR A 22 6.11 11.20 9.82
CA TYR A 22 5.10 10.61 8.94
C TYR A 22 3.80 10.25 9.65
N VAL A 23 3.74 10.36 10.99
CA VAL A 23 2.52 10.04 11.76
C VAL A 23 1.30 10.84 11.28
N PRO A 24 1.38 12.17 11.02
CA PRO A 24 0.21 12.93 10.57
C PRO A 24 -0.36 12.40 9.25
N VAL A 25 0.47 12.22 8.23
CA VAL A 25 0.04 11.71 6.92
C VAL A 25 -0.42 10.24 7.01
N GLY A 26 0.23 9.45 7.85
CA GLY A 26 -0.16 8.07 8.09
C GLY A 26 -1.57 7.97 8.71
N LYS A 27 -1.92 8.85 9.65
CA LYS A 27 -3.25 8.87 10.27
C LYS A 27 -4.34 9.34 9.29
N GLU A 28 -4.02 10.25 8.37
CA GLU A 28 -4.94 10.61 7.27
C GLU A 28 -5.19 9.41 6.33
N HIS A 29 -4.15 8.67 5.96
CA HIS A 29 -4.33 7.43 5.19
C HIS A 29 -5.11 6.37 5.96
N GLN A 30 -4.88 6.23 7.27
CA GLN A 30 -5.63 5.30 8.12
C GLN A 30 -7.12 5.63 8.08
N LYS A 31 -7.47 6.90 8.26
CA LYS A 31 -8.86 7.35 8.21
C LYS A 31 -9.50 7.15 6.84
N ALA A 32 -8.76 7.37 5.75
CA ALA A 32 -9.23 7.07 4.40
C ALA A 32 -9.51 5.57 4.20
N TRP A 33 -8.62 4.71 4.70
CA TRP A 33 -8.84 3.26 4.68
C TRP A 33 -10.05 2.86 5.52
N GLU A 34 -10.23 3.41 6.72
CA GLU A 34 -11.38 3.13 7.59
C GLU A 34 -12.71 3.49 6.90
N TYR A 35 -12.76 4.61 6.16
CA TYR A 35 -13.95 4.96 5.36
C TYR A 35 -14.24 3.97 4.24
N LEU A 36 -13.21 3.51 3.54
CA LEU A 36 -13.36 2.49 2.50
C LEU A 36 -13.81 1.15 3.11
N ALA A 37 -13.18 0.72 4.20
CA ALA A 37 -13.49 -0.51 4.90
C ALA A 37 -14.92 -0.55 5.47
N ALA A 38 -15.45 0.60 5.90
CA ALA A 38 -16.83 0.73 6.37
C ALA A 38 -17.87 0.87 5.23
N SER A 39 -17.42 1.00 3.98
CA SER A 39 -18.30 1.14 2.82
C SER A 39 -18.75 -0.22 2.26
N ASN A 40 -19.78 -0.19 1.39
CA ASN A 40 -20.21 -1.35 0.61
C ASN A 40 -19.57 -1.39 -0.79
N LEU A 41 -18.44 -0.71 -0.99
CA LEU A 41 -17.76 -0.63 -2.28
C LEU A 41 -16.73 -1.76 -2.42
N ASP A 42 -16.51 -2.20 -3.66
CA ASP A 42 -15.33 -2.98 -4.01
C ASP A 42 -14.14 -2.01 -4.14
N TRP A 43 -13.27 -2.01 -3.14
CA TRP A 43 -12.11 -1.11 -3.08
C TRP A 43 -10.80 -1.89 -3.00
N THR A 44 -9.74 -1.31 -3.59
CA THR A 44 -8.36 -1.75 -3.38
C THR A 44 -7.54 -0.53 -2.98
N PHE A 45 -6.78 -0.63 -1.89
CA PHE A 45 -5.98 0.47 -1.36
C PHE A 45 -4.49 0.22 -1.65
N ALA A 46 -3.93 0.87 -2.67
CA ALA A 46 -2.50 0.74 -2.99
C ALA A 46 -1.64 1.45 -1.93
N CYS A 47 -0.62 0.75 -1.41
CA CYS A 47 0.25 1.23 -0.34
C CYS A 47 1.72 1.31 -0.78
N PRO A 48 2.08 2.20 -1.71
CA PRO A 48 3.46 2.35 -2.16
C PRO A 48 4.42 2.83 -1.05
N PRO A 49 5.71 2.52 -1.19
CA PRO A 49 6.79 3.13 -0.44
C PRO A 49 7.25 4.41 -1.17
N HIS A 50 8.56 4.69 -1.20
CA HIS A 50 9.10 5.84 -1.94
C HIS A 50 8.86 5.69 -3.44
N ILE A 51 8.22 6.68 -4.06
CA ILE A 51 7.86 6.64 -5.48
C ILE A 51 8.96 7.33 -6.30
N LEU A 52 9.59 6.59 -7.21
CA LEU A 52 10.56 7.09 -8.18
C LEU A 52 9.85 7.57 -9.45
N ASN A 53 10.21 8.74 -9.97
CA ASN A 53 9.62 9.30 -11.19
C ASN A 53 10.22 8.65 -12.45
N GLU A 54 9.89 7.37 -12.66
CA GLU A 54 10.39 6.55 -13.76
C GLU A 54 9.25 5.76 -14.42
N GLY A 55 9.51 5.29 -15.65
CA GLY A 55 8.57 4.49 -16.43
C GLY A 55 8.42 3.05 -15.93
N PRO A 56 7.40 2.32 -16.42
CA PRO A 56 7.14 0.94 -15.98
C PRO A 56 8.22 -0.02 -16.49
N THR A 57 8.59 -1.00 -15.67
CA THR A 57 9.33 -2.20 -16.13
C THR A 57 8.47 -3.45 -16.12
N GLY A 58 7.37 -3.46 -15.35
CA GLY A 58 6.56 -4.65 -15.10
C GLY A 58 7.09 -5.52 -13.96
N ASP A 59 8.19 -5.14 -13.33
CA ASP A 59 8.84 -5.93 -12.28
C ASP A 59 8.50 -5.35 -10.91
N PHE A 60 7.42 -5.84 -10.30
CA PHE A 60 7.04 -5.47 -8.94
C PHE A 60 6.43 -6.65 -8.19
N ILE A 61 6.52 -6.60 -6.85
CA ILE A 61 5.95 -7.58 -5.95
C ILE A 61 4.81 -6.91 -5.19
N THR A 62 3.67 -7.60 -5.08
CA THR A 62 2.53 -7.16 -4.27
C THR A 62 2.25 -8.12 -3.13
N THR A 63 1.68 -7.61 -2.04
CA THR A 63 1.23 -8.44 -0.91
C THR A 63 -0.02 -7.82 -0.29
N ALA A 64 -1.04 -8.65 -0.04
CA ALA A 64 -2.27 -8.20 0.61
C ALA A 64 -1.99 -7.90 2.09
N ASN A 65 -2.35 -6.70 2.53
CA ASN A 65 -2.31 -6.15 3.89
C ASN A 65 -0.93 -5.99 4.53
N PHE A 66 0.10 -6.67 4.05
CA PHE A 66 1.46 -6.65 4.60
C PHE A 66 2.45 -5.98 3.64
N LEU A 67 3.66 -5.72 4.13
CA LEU A 67 4.79 -5.35 3.29
C LEU A 67 5.21 -6.54 2.39
N PRO A 68 5.60 -6.29 1.12
CA PRO A 68 6.17 -7.34 0.28
C PRO A 68 7.47 -7.91 0.84
N ILE A 69 7.79 -9.17 0.51
CA ILE A 69 9.05 -9.81 0.88
C ILE A 69 9.73 -10.34 -0.39
N PRO A 70 10.96 -9.90 -0.72
CA PRO A 70 11.71 -8.82 -0.06
C PRO A 70 11.07 -7.44 -0.32
N ASN A 71 11.26 -6.51 0.61
CA ASN A 71 10.84 -5.12 0.45
C ASN A 71 12.05 -4.27 0.02
N LYS A 72 11.98 -3.61 -1.15
CA LYS A 72 13.04 -2.70 -1.61
C LYS A 72 12.79 -1.24 -1.18
N TYR A 73 11.65 -0.95 -0.55
CA TYR A 73 11.28 0.38 -0.07
C TYR A 73 11.19 1.45 -1.17
N GLU A 74 11.08 1.03 -2.43
CA GLU A 74 10.90 1.90 -3.58
C GLU A 74 9.99 1.27 -4.63
N ILE A 75 9.30 2.12 -5.40
CA ILE A 75 8.47 1.73 -6.54
C ILE A 75 8.54 2.81 -7.62
N LYS A 76 8.63 2.43 -8.89
CA LYS A 76 8.55 3.36 -10.02
C LYS A 76 7.10 3.79 -10.21
N ALA A 77 6.88 5.06 -10.49
CA ALA A 77 5.55 5.60 -10.76
C ALA A 77 4.84 4.84 -11.89
N GLY A 78 5.57 4.44 -12.93
CA GLY A 78 5.05 3.62 -14.01
C GLY A 78 4.56 2.23 -13.55
N ASP A 79 5.30 1.56 -12.67
CA ASP A 79 4.92 0.23 -12.17
C ASP A 79 3.75 0.30 -11.18
N LEU A 80 3.70 1.35 -10.36
CA LEU A 80 2.53 1.64 -9.52
C LEU A 80 1.27 1.85 -10.38
N ALA A 81 1.38 2.64 -11.46
CA ALA A 81 0.28 2.85 -12.40
C ALA A 81 -0.12 1.55 -13.12
N LEU A 82 0.86 0.74 -13.53
CA LEU A 82 0.62 -0.55 -14.16
C LEU A 82 -0.11 -1.51 -13.21
N PHE A 83 0.26 -1.55 -11.94
CA PHE A 83 -0.47 -2.31 -10.92
C PHE A 83 -1.92 -1.84 -10.80
N MET A 84 -2.15 -0.53 -10.65
CA MET A 84 -3.50 0.02 -10.51
C MET A 84 -4.40 -0.32 -11.70
N LEU A 85 -3.89 -0.19 -12.94
CA LEU A 85 -4.63 -0.57 -14.14
C LEU A 85 -4.92 -2.07 -14.20
N SER A 86 -3.92 -2.90 -13.86
CA SER A 86 -4.06 -4.35 -13.87
C SER A 86 -5.09 -4.83 -12.84
N GLU A 87 -5.12 -4.19 -11.66
CA GLU A 87 -6.05 -4.54 -10.59
C GLU A 87 -7.50 -4.17 -10.94
N LEU A 88 -7.73 -3.07 -11.66
CA LEU A 88 -9.07 -2.71 -12.16
C LEU A 88 -9.68 -3.78 -13.07
N GLU A 89 -8.83 -4.53 -13.80
CA GLU A 89 -9.28 -5.61 -14.68
C GLU A 89 -9.38 -6.95 -13.96
N ARG A 90 -8.46 -7.23 -13.03
CA ARG A 90 -8.30 -8.56 -12.42
C ARG A 90 -9.02 -8.73 -11.09
N ASN A 91 -9.25 -7.64 -10.35
CA ASN A 91 -9.96 -7.64 -9.06
C ASN A 91 -9.37 -8.64 -8.03
N GLU A 92 -8.04 -8.73 -7.91
CA GLU A 92 -7.39 -9.72 -7.04
C GLU A 92 -7.36 -9.29 -5.57
N PHE A 93 -7.46 -7.99 -5.32
CA PHE A 93 -7.25 -7.37 -4.03
C PHE A 93 -8.48 -6.60 -3.53
N ILE A 94 -9.69 -7.00 -3.96
CA ILE A 94 -10.94 -6.44 -3.44
C ILE A 94 -10.97 -6.52 -1.91
N GLY A 95 -11.22 -5.37 -1.29
CA GLY A 95 -11.28 -5.18 0.15
C GLY A 95 -9.92 -5.27 0.83
N LYS A 96 -8.80 -5.08 0.10
CA LYS A 96 -7.44 -5.20 0.64
C LYS A 96 -6.65 -3.92 0.50
N ARG A 97 -5.79 -3.69 1.48
CA ARG A 97 -4.62 -2.81 1.34
C ARG A 97 -3.52 -3.60 0.65
N VAL A 98 -2.74 -3.00 -0.24
CA VAL A 98 -1.77 -3.73 -1.05
C VAL A 98 -0.40 -3.10 -0.92
N GLY A 99 0.50 -3.76 -0.21
CA GLY A 99 1.91 -3.41 -0.24
C GLY A 99 2.47 -3.70 -1.63
N ILE A 100 3.29 -2.79 -2.16
CA ILE A 100 3.91 -2.90 -3.48
C ILE A 100 5.36 -2.41 -3.42
N THR A 101 6.27 -3.08 -4.12
CA THR A 101 7.68 -2.68 -4.27
C THR A 101 8.16 -3.13 -5.64
N ASN A 102 9.12 -2.41 -6.24
CA ASN A 102 9.91 -3.02 -7.31
C ASN A 102 10.82 -4.11 -6.77
#